data_AF-A0A137SLF0-F1
#
_entry.id   AF-A0A137SLF0-F1
#
_cell.length_a   1.000
_cell.length_b   1.000
_cell.length_c   1.000
_cell.angle_alpha   90.00
_cell.angle_beta   90.00
_cell.angle_gamma   90.00
#
_symmetry.space_group_name_H-M   'P 1'
#
loop_
_entity.id
_entity.type
_entity.pdbx_description
1 polymer ?
#
loop_
_entity_poly.entity_id
_entity_poly.type
_entity_poly.pdbx_seq_one_letter_code
_entity_poly.pdbx_strand_id
1 'polypeptide(L)'
;MKFKRAIFPASILSTVTLMGCNLDTNDEYSPTQTQITAMSGYLGNALICSAEKTKSCNEDRSNVLGTTNSNGKLNTRDTSLQYPLIARVLEGVSFDSDKIGAARKSYTLFSYPGSTVITPFTTIMYTKNIGIQTLAGWLSIEGKFISGDYIALKSNEEDNEQAQRAHLLARTISDLDIHTETDLRNLGKFVTDLVNDGDKLDEIKITRGNANNFTKEEAKHNSLAAYVDGNEFTYRSLNESHPTHEGDYKNGELTIDYNNNQLSVNGSRHLYSYTASGSIIKAPGVGYIDTYYYASDDVALVSTSRSGLDLVTKKSLSNTDSIRISTMDIKLEGNSWFYISPTESLKLADITKFSFNNNKTLTIKINDDNEFEGSWKTEREQLTITSDKVVSYKFEFKINDENVLPVINTENEKTQYGLFIRTSEFAEQIKKLWNKGKH
;
A
#
# COMPACT_ATOMS: atom_id res chain seq x y z
N MET A 1 2.33 41.14 -27.15
CA MET A 1 0.89 40.89 -26.99
C MET A 1 0.59 40.81 -25.49
N LYS A 2 -0.34 41.65 -25.01
CA LYS A 2 -0.74 41.76 -23.60
C LYS A 2 -1.79 40.69 -23.30
N PHE A 3 -1.49 39.71 -22.45
CA PHE A 3 -2.51 38.83 -21.89
C PHE A 3 -2.85 39.27 -20.46
N LYS A 4 -4.15 39.55 -20.28
CA LYS A 4 -4.76 40.14 -19.10
C LYS A 4 -4.85 39.10 -17.98
N ARG A 5 -4.47 39.51 -16.77
CA ARG A 5 -4.76 38.79 -15.52
C ARG A 5 -6.26 38.88 -15.24
N ALA A 6 -6.94 37.75 -15.12
CA ALA A 6 -8.29 37.66 -14.57
C ALA A 6 -8.18 37.22 -13.11
N ILE A 7 -8.56 38.13 -12.21
CA ILE A 7 -8.82 37.86 -10.79
C ILE A 7 -10.28 37.40 -10.73
N PHE A 8 -10.56 36.23 -10.14
CA PHE A 8 -11.91 35.89 -9.70
C PHE A 8 -11.95 35.74 -8.18
N PRO A 9 -12.93 36.35 -7.50
CA PRO A 9 -12.96 36.53 -6.06
C PRO A 9 -13.49 35.30 -5.32
N ALA A 10 -13.12 35.23 -4.04
CA ALA A 10 -13.61 34.30 -3.04
C ALA A 10 -15.08 34.58 -2.64
N SER A 11 -15.64 33.56 -1.97
CA SER A 11 -16.83 33.53 -1.10
C SER A 11 -18.20 33.29 -1.74
N ILE A 12 -18.80 32.13 -1.41
CA ILE A 12 -20.24 31.98 -1.18
C ILE A 12 -20.43 31.17 0.11
N LEU A 13 -21.02 31.81 1.12
CA LEU A 13 -21.57 31.23 2.33
C LEU A 13 -22.65 30.19 1.98
N SER A 14 -22.60 29.01 2.59
CA SER A 14 -23.71 28.06 2.57
C SER A 14 -24.65 28.35 3.74
N THR A 15 -25.73 29.08 3.46
CA THR A 15 -26.88 29.23 4.36
C THR A 15 -27.59 27.89 4.55
N VAL A 16 -27.71 27.48 5.83
CA VAL A 16 -28.62 26.42 6.26
C VAL A 16 -30.04 26.97 6.20
N THR A 17 -30.85 26.49 5.25
CA THR A 17 -32.31 26.69 5.26
C THR A 17 -33.00 25.39 5.62
N LEU A 18 -33.50 25.33 6.86
CA LEU A 18 -34.66 24.51 7.21
C LEU A 18 -35.88 25.05 6.47
N MET A 19 -36.57 24.22 5.68
CA MET A 19 -37.99 24.40 5.38
C MET A 19 -38.69 23.05 5.35
N GLY A 20 -39.78 22.99 6.12
CA GLY A 20 -40.71 21.87 6.16
C GLY A 20 -41.77 21.94 5.06
N CYS A 21 -42.34 20.75 4.80
CA CYS A 21 -43.55 20.36 4.06
C CYS A 21 -44.37 21.40 3.27
N ASN A 22 -44.57 21.15 1.97
CA ASN A 22 -45.92 20.80 1.45
C ASN A 22 -45.91 20.17 0.04
N LEU A 23 -46.89 19.29 -0.17
CA LEU A 23 -47.29 18.43 -1.32
C LEU A 23 -47.11 18.99 -2.76
N ASP A 24 -46.62 18.18 -3.72
CA ASP A 24 -47.45 17.31 -4.60
C ASP A 24 -46.61 16.60 -5.71
N THR A 25 -46.93 15.30 -5.92
CA THR A 25 -46.78 14.47 -7.13
C THR A 25 -45.48 14.44 -7.94
N ASN A 26 -44.67 13.40 -7.71
CA ASN A 26 -44.25 12.35 -8.66
C ASN A 26 -43.02 11.68 -8.04
N ASP A 27 -43.26 10.64 -7.23
CA ASP A 27 -42.17 9.81 -6.71
C ASP A 27 -41.60 8.96 -7.86
N GLU A 28 -40.77 9.59 -8.69
CA GLU A 28 -39.62 8.89 -9.24
C GLU A 28 -38.78 8.48 -8.03
N TYR A 29 -38.97 7.22 -7.61
CA TYR A 29 -38.19 6.56 -6.58
C TYR A 29 -36.74 6.46 -7.05
N SER A 30 -36.00 7.57 -7.00
CA SER A 30 -34.55 7.58 -7.17
C SER A 30 -33.99 6.80 -5.99
N PRO A 31 -33.38 5.62 -6.20
CA PRO A 31 -32.90 4.82 -5.08
C PRO A 31 -31.89 5.66 -4.29
N THR A 32 -32.17 5.86 -2.99
CA THR A 32 -31.28 6.58 -2.08
C THR A 32 -29.92 5.90 -2.09
N GLN A 33 -28.92 6.63 -2.57
CA GLN A 33 -27.55 6.13 -2.62
C GLN A 33 -27.02 6.01 -1.19
N THR A 34 -26.59 4.80 -0.81
CA THR A 34 -26.04 4.53 0.51
C THR A 34 -24.52 4.46 0.45
N GLN A 35 -23.85 5.06 1.43
CA GLN A 35 -22.39 5.07 1.54
C GLN A 35 -21.92 3.95 2.47
N ILE A 36 -21.07 3.06 1.96
CA ILE A 36 -20.33 2.05 2.71
C ILE A 36 -18.93 2.61 3.00
N THR A 37 -18.42 2.38 4.20
CA THR A 37 -17.05 2.75 4.62
C THR A 37 -16.29 1.52 5.12
N ALA A 38 -15.12 1.24 4.55
CA ALA A 38 -14.23 0.17 4.97
C ALA A 38 -12.93 0.74 5.56
N MET A 39 -12.58 0.34 6.78
CA MET A 39 -11.46 0.93 7.50
C MET A 39 -10.75 0.02 8.51
N SER A 40 -9.42 -0.02 8.42
CA SER A 40 -8.44 -0.31 9.47
C SER A 40 -7.57 0.93 9.71
N GLY A 41 -6.91 1.45 8.66
CA GLY A 41 -7.00 2.85 8.22
C GLY A 41 -7.98 2.94 7.03
N TYR A 42 -8.14 4.09 6.34
CA TYR A 42 -9.03 4.12 5.17
C TYR A 42 -8.54 3.15 4.08
N LEU A 43 -9.38 2.16 3.73
CA LEU A 43 -9.02 1.09 2.82
C LEU A 43 -9.43 1.44 1.39
N GLY A 44 -8.51 1.96 0.58
CA GLY A 44 -8.73 2.29 -0.82
C GLY A 44 -8.61 1.09 -1.77
N ASN A 45 -9.39 1.08 -2.85
CA ASN A 45 -9.49 -0.02 -3.81
C ASN A 45 -9.76 -1.38 -3.14
N ALA A 46 -10.44 -1.41 -2.00
CA ALA A 46 -10.91 -2.64 -1.39
C ALA A 46 -12.17 -3.10 -2.15
N LEU A 47 -12.25 -4.39 -2.46
CA LEU A 47 -13.41 -4.98 -3.11
C LEU A 47 -14.51 -5.19 -2.07
N ILE A 48 -15.69 -4.61 -2.31
CA ILE A 48 -16.84 -4.74 -1.42
C ILE A 48 -17.83 -5.73 -2.02
N CYS A 49 -18.25 -6.70 -1.22
CA CYS A 49 -19.27 -7.67 -1.59
C CYS A 49 -20.37 -7.80 -0.52
N SER A 50 -21.55 -8.22 -0.94
CA SER A 50 -22.60 -8.68 -0.04
C SER A 50 -22.38 -10.14 0.36
N ALA A 51 -22.60 -10.47 1.64
CA ALA A 51 -22.56 -11.82 2.15
C ALA A 51 -23.91 -12.58 2.00
N GLU A 52 -24.90 -12.02 1.29
CA GLU A 52 -26.23 -12.62 1.09
C GLU A 52 -26.15 -14.07 0.59
N LYS A 53 -25.36 -14.29 -0.47
CA LYS A 53 -25.28 -15.59 -1.16
C LYS A 53 -24.04 -16.39 -0.77
N THR A 54 -22.94 -15.72 -0.46
CA THR A 54 -21.65 -16.36 -0.20
C THR A 54 -20.85 -15.56 0.82
N LYS A 55 -20.09 -16.23 1.70
CA LYS A 55 -19.17 -15.57 2.65
C LYS A 55 -17.80 -15.23 2.05
N SER A 56 -17.71 -15.10 0.73
CA SER A 56 -16.47 -14.79 0.02
C SER A 56 -16.65 -13.65 -0.97
N CYS A 57 -15.59 -12.89 -1.17
CA CYS A 57 -15.56 -11.74 -2.05
C CYS A 57 -14.45 -11.91 -3.08
N ASN A 58 -14.81 -12.24 -4.31
CA ASN A 58 -13.90 -12.38 -5.45
C ASN A 58 -14.47 -11.56 -6.60
N GLU A 59 -13.61 -11.00 -7.44
CA GLU A 59 -13.99 -10.08 -8.53
C GLU A 59 -15.01 -10.70 -9.51
N ASP A 60 -14.94 -12.01 -9.74
CA ASP A 60 -15.79 -12.73 -10.71
C ASP A 60 -17.17 -13.16 -10.17
N ARG A 61 -17.57 -12.68 -8.98
CA ARG A 61 -18.82 -13.11 -8.34
C ARG A 61 -19.92 -12.07 -8.45
N SER A 62 -21.16 -12.56 -8.58
CA SER A 62 -22.38 -11.75 -8.66
C SER A 62 -22.75 -11.02 -7.36
N ASN A 63 -21.96 -11.18 -6.28
CA ASN A 63 -22.16 -10.48 -5.01
C ASN A 63 -21.26 -9.25 -4.83
N VAL A 64 -20.48 -8.86 -5.84
CA VAL A 64 -19.63 -7.66 -5.82
C VAL A 64 -20.50 -6.41 -5.95
N LEU A 65 -20.32 -5.47 -5.01
CA LEU A 65 -20.99 -4.17 -5.00
C LEU A 65 -20.14 -3.06 -5.64
N GLY A 66 -18.81 -3.22 -5.64
CA GLY A 66 -17.86 -2.27 -6.22
C GLY A 66 -16.56 -2.20 -5.43
N THR A 67 -15.75 -1.17 -5.70
CA THR A 67 -14.50 -0.89 -5.00
C THR A 67 -14.54 0.44 -4.26
N THR A 68 -13.88 0.52 -3.11
CA THR A 68 -13.76 1.77 -2.35
C THR A 68 -12.83 2.77 -3.01
N ASN A 69 -13.10 4.06 -2.83
CA ASN A 69 -12.19 5.14 -3.19
C ASN A 69 -11.05 5.32 -2.16
N SER A 70 -10.17 6.30 -2.35
CA SER A 70 -9.03 6.59 -1.46
C SER A 70 -9.40 6.89 0.00
N ASN A 71 -10.66 7.21 0.28
CA ASN A 71 -11.18 7.48 1.62
C ASN A 71 -11.95 6.27 2.19
N GLY A 72 -11.70 5.07 1.66
CA GLY A 72 -12.37 3.85 2.10
C GLY A 72 -13.86 3.79 1.79
N LYS A 73 -14.38 4.64 0.89
CA LYS A 73 -15.83 4.83 0.67
C LYS A 73 -16.30 4.26 -0.66
N LEU A 74 -17.45 3.59 -0.64
CA LEU A 74 -18.18 3.13 -1.81
C LEU A 74 -19.63 3.63 -1.70
N ASN A 75 -20.12 4.34 -2.72
CA ASN A 75 -21.51 4.73 -2.79
C ASN A 75 -22.27 3.75 -3.70
N THR A 76 -23.29 3.07 -3.18
CA THR A 76 -24.07 2.06 -3.93
C THR A 76 -25.57 2.30 -3.82
N ARG A 77 -26.32 1.79 -4.80
CA ARG A 77 -27.80 1.73 -4.79
C ARG A 77 -28.32 0.31 -4.54
N ASP A 78 -27.42 -0.62 -4.27
CA ASP A 78 -27.76 -2.02 -4.04
C ASP A 78 -28.61 -2.16 -2.76
N THR A 79 -29.60 -3.05 -2.79
CA THR A 79 -30.54 -3.27 -1.69
C THR A 79 -30.09 -4.38 -0.74
N SER A 80 -29.02 -5.11 -1.06
CA SER A 80 -28.49 -6.21 -0.24
C SER A 80 -27.77 -5.75 1.03
N LEU A 81 -27.88 -4.46 1.40
CA LEU A 81 -27.25 -3.85 2.59
C LEU A 81 -27.83 -4.36 3.92
N GLN A 82 -28.99 -5.03 3.90
CA GLN A 82 -29.50 -5.73 5.07
C GLN A 82 -28.65 -6.94 5.48
N TYR A 83 -27.81 -7.47 4.58
CA TYR A 83 -26.92 -8.59 4.86
C TYR A 83 -25.55 -8.08 5.34
N PRO A 84 -24.73 -8.94 5.99
CA PRO A 84 -23.34 -8.61 6.26
C PRO A 84 -22.62 -8.22 4.97
N LEU A 85 -21.74 -7.23 5.06
CA LEU A 85 -20.86 -6.84 3.97
C LEU A 85 -19.46 -7.40 4.20
N ILE A 86 -18.73 -7.59 3.11
CA ILE A 86 -17.38 -8.12 3.08
C ILE A 86 -16.50 -7.08 2.38
N ALA A 87 -15.46 -6.61 3.05
CA ALA A 87 -14.40 -5.83 2.41
C ALA A 87 -13.16 -6.72 2.25
N ARG A 88 -12.76 -6.96 1.00
CA ARG A 88 -11.53 -7.67 0.71
C ARG A 88 -10.45 -6.67 0.30
N VAL A 89 -9.39 -6.64 1.09
CA VAL A 89 -8.13 -5.98 0.75
C VAL A 89 -7.33 -6.93 -0.11
N LEU A 90 -6.92 -6.44 -1.29
CA LEU A 90 -6.21 -7.19 -2.31
C LEU A 90 -4.73 -6.78 -2.28
N GLU A 91 -3.86 -7.77 -2.16
CA GLU A 91 -2.42 -7.57 -2.21
C GLU A 91 -1.97 -6.88 -3.50
N GLY A 92 -1.09 -5.90 -3.40
CA GLY A 92 -0.60 -5.09 -4.51
C GLY A 92 -1.62 -4.07 -5.07
N VAL A 93 -2.92 -4.24 -4.82
CA VAL A 93 -3.98 -3.43 -5.45
C VAL A 93 -4.63 -2.44 -4.49
N SER A 94 -5.00 -2.91 -3.31
CA SER A 94 -5.64 -2.09 -2.28
C SER A 94 -4.62 -1.25 -1.53
N PHE A 95 -5.06 -0.12 -0.98
CA PHE A 95 -4.24 0.79 -0.17
C PHE A 95 -4.84 0.93 1.22
N ASP A 96 -3.99 1.13 2.21
CA ASP A 96 -4.39 1.45 3.58
C ASP A 96 -3.77 2.79 3.93
N SER A 97 -4.56 3.78 4.38
CA SER A 97 -4.06 5.13 4.65
C SER A 97 -2.96 5.19 5.70
N ASP A 98 -2.88 4.16 6.55
CA ASP A 98 -1.91 4.03 7.63
C ASP A 98 -0.61 3.35 7.18
N LYS A 99 -0.52 2.97 5.90
CA LYS A 99 0.61 2.26 5.31
C LYS A 99 1.05 2.95 4.03
N ILE A 100 2.36 2.91 3.78
CA ILE A 100 2.92 3.42 2.54
C ILE A 100 2.83 2.34 1.48
N GLY A 101 2.27 2.69 0.34
CA GLY A 101 2.12 1.79 -0.79
C GLY A 101 0.90 0.89 -0.70
N ALA A 102 0.85 -0.05 -1.64
CA ALA A 102 -0.23 -1.03 -1.70
C ALA A 102 -0.10 -2.05 -0.55
N ALA A 103 -1.23 -2.67 -0.23
CA ALA A 103 -1.34 -3.72 0.77
C ALA A 103 -0.39 -4.88 0.43
N ARG A 104 0.41 -5.30 1.41
CA ARG A 104 1.41 -6.36 1.26
C ARG A 104 0.83 -7.77 1.42
N LYS A 105 -0.42 -7.87 1.86
CA LYS A 105 -1.14 -9.14 2.05
C LYS A 105 -2.61 -8.91 1.79
N SER A 106 -3.25 -9.93 1.23
CA SER A 106 -4.71 -9.95 1.11
C SER A 106 -5.33 -10.31 2.46
N TYR A 107 -6.41 -9.63 2.84
CA TYR A 107 -7.21 -9.96 4.02
C TYR A 107 -8.66 -9.54 3.84
N THR A 108 -9.53 -10.04 4.70
CA THR A 108 -10.97 -9.79 4.62
C THR A 108 -11.49 -9.25 5.94
N LEU A 109 -12.33 -8.21 5.86
CA LEU A 109 -13.10 -7.67 6.97
C LEU A 109 -14.59 -7.87 6.71
N PHE A 110 -15.38 -7.97 7.77
CA PHE A 110 -16.81 -8.20 7.74
C PHE A 110 -17.55 -7.11 8.52
N SER A 111 -18.72 -6.70 8.04
CA SER A 111 -19.70 -5.98 8.86
C SER A 111 -20.73 -6.95 9.47
N TYR A 112 -21.55 -6.45 10.40
CA TYR A 112 -22.77 -7.13 10.81
C TYR A 112 -23.95 -6.72 9.90
N PRO A 113 -25.04 -7.51 9.85
CA PRO A 113 -26.21 -7.20 9.01
C PRO A 113 -26.73 -5.78 9.22
N GLY A 114 -26.96 -5.03 8.13
CA GLY A 114 -27.49 -3.66 8.19
C GLY A 114 -26.44 -2.58 8.49
N SER A 115 -25.19 -2.94 8.78
CA SER A 115 -24.10 -1.96 8.97
C SER A 115 -23.47 -1.58 7.63
N THR A 116 -23.31 -0.27 7.41
CA THR A 116 -22.56 0.29 6.30
C THR A 116 -21.08 0.52 6.63
N VAL A 117 -20.65 0.15 7.82
CA VAL A 117 -19.27 0.31 8.31
C VAL A 117 -18.63 -1.08 8.46
N ILE A 118 -17.48 -1.27 7.80
CA ILE A 118 -16.70 -2.52 7.78
C ILE A 118 -15.33 -2.26 8.41
N THR A 119 -15.07 -2.86 9.57
CA THR A 119 -13.86 -2.61 10.38
C THR A 119 -13.35 -3.89 11.03
N PRO A 120 -12.15 -3.88 11.62
CA PRO A 120 -11.69 -4.97 12.49
C PRO A 120 -12.66 -5.23 13.66
N PHE A 121 -13.30 -4.19 14.20
CA PHE A 121 -14.27 -4.34 15.28
C PHE A 121 -15.54 -5.06 14.82
N THR A 122 -16.12 -4.64 13.69
CA THR A 122 -17.32 -5.29 13.16
C THR A 122 -17.01 -6.72 12.72
N THR A 123 -15.77 -6.99 12.32
CA THR A 123 -15.28 -8.34 12.00
C THR A 123 -15.25 -9.22 13.24
N ILE A 124 -14.71 -8.73 14.37
CA ILE A 124 -14.74 -9.45 15.65
C ILE A 124 -16.19 -9.69 16.10
N MET A 125 -17.04 -8.66 16.03
CA MET A 125 -18.46 -8.79 16.38
C MET A 125 -19.16 -9.88 15.56
N TYR A 126 -18.95 -9.88 14.24
CA TYR A 126 -19.54 -10.86 13.33
C TYR A 126 -19.03 -12.27 13.60
N THR A 127 -17.71 -12.44 13.74
CA THR A 127 -17.08 -13.76 13.93
C THR A 127 -17.34 -14.36 15.30
N LYS A 128 -17.44 -13.54 16.35
CA LYS A 128 -17.72 -14.00 17.72
C LYS A 128 -19.19 -13.97 18.09
N ASN A 129 -20.05 -13.38 17.25
CA ASN A 129 -21.46 -13.16 17.54
C ASN A 129 -21.69 -12.39 18.85
N ILE A 130 -20.99 -11.26 19.01
CA ILE A 130 -21.10 -10.37 20.19
C ILE A 130 -21.63 -8.99 19.80
N GLY A 131 -22.27 -8.31 20.75
CA GLY A 131 -22.78 -6.96 20.56
C GLY A 131 -21.72 -5.86 20.75
N ILE A 132 -22.03 -4.64 20.30
CA ILE A 132 -21.17 -3.46 20.39
C ILE A 132 -20.71 -3.21 21.83
N GLN A 133 -21.63 -3.29 22.80
CA GLN A 133 -21.33 -2.98 24.21
C GLN A 133 -20.38 -3.99 24.84
N THR A 134 -20.46 -5.26 24.45
CA THR A 134 -19.52 -6.28 24.91
C THR A 134 -18.11 -5.97 24.42
N LEU A 135 -17.96 -5.69 23.12
CA LEU A 135 -16.66 -5.36 22.53
C LEU A 135 -16.11 -4.02 23.07
N ALA A 136 -16.96 -3.01 23.23
CA ALA A 136 -16.64 -1.74 23.87
C ALA A 136 -16.04 -1.94 25.27
N GLY A 137 -16.68 -2.78 26.08
CA GLY A 137 -16.20 -3.12 27.42
C GLY A 137 -14.88 -3.90 27.42
N TRP A 138 -14.59 -4.70 26.39
CA TRP A 138 -13.29 -5.34 26.26
C TRP A 138 -12.19 -4.33 25.91
N LEU A 139 -12.47 -3.45 24.96
CA LEU A 139 -11.51 -2.51 24.43
C LEU A 139 -11.37 -1.22 25.25
N SER A 140 -12.24 -1.01 26.24
CA SER A 140 -12.29 0.22 27.06
C SER A 140 -12.48 1.50 26.21
N ILE A 141 -13.35 1.42 25.20
CA ILE A 141 -13.76 2.55 24.34
C ILE A 141 -15.28 2.60 24.23
N GLU A 142 -15.85 3.73 23.85
CA GLU A 142 -17.30 3.86 23.67
C GLU A 142 -17.79 3.18 22.38
N GLY A 143 -19.02 2.66 22.42
CA GLY A 143 -19.62 1.96 21.29
C GLY A 143 -19.71 2.77 20.00
N LYS A 144 -19.84 4.11 20.09
CA LYS A 144 -19.89 4.98 18.90
C LYS A 144 -18.61 4.93 18.07
N PHE A 145 -17.46 4.67 18.68
CA PHE A 145 -16.17 4.53 17.99
C PHE A 145 -15.94 3.12 17.42
N ILE A 146 -16.76 2.13 17.82
CA ILE A 146 -16.75 0.79 17.24
C ILE A 146 -17.58 0.73 15.95
N SER A 147 -18.74 1.39 15.94
CA SER A 147 -19.72 1.34 14.85
C SER A 147 -19.65 2.52 13.87
N GLY A 148 -18.91 3.58 14.20
CA GLY A 148 -18.78 4.79 13.38
C GLY A 148 -17.42 4.93 12.70
N ASP A 149 -17.27 5.97 11.85
CA ASP A 149 -16.01 6.34 11.20
C ASP A 149 -15.06 7.03 12.21
N TYR A 150 -14.31 6.23 12.96
CA TYR A 150 -13.36 6.73 13.97
C TYR A 150 -12.23 7.57 13.38
N ILE A 151 -11.95 7.51 12.07
CA ILE A 151 -10.90 8.33 11.45
C ILE A 151 -11.43 9.75 11.27
N ALA A 152 -12.66 9.90 10.75
CA ALA A 152 -13.30 11.20 10.60
C ALA A 152 -13.53 11.90 11.96
N LEU A 153 -13.89 11.13 13.00
CA LEU A 153 -14.16 11.66 14.35
C LEU A 153 -12.94 12.31 15.01
N LYS A 154 -11.71 12.04 14.55
CA LYS A 154 -10.51 12.72 15.05
C LYS A 154 -10.51 14.23 14.80
N SER A 155 -11.27 14.69 13.80
CA SER A 155 -11.38 16.13 13.53
C SER A 155 -12.28 16.88 14.52
N ASN A 156 -13.05 16.15 15.34
CA ASN A 156 -13.87 16.70 16.40
C ASN A 156 -13.04 16.76 17.70
N GLU A 157 -13.00 17.93 18.34
CA GLU A 157 -12.18 18.17 19.54
C GLU A 157 -12.61 17.32 20.74
N GLU A 158 -13.92 17.12 20.95
CA GLU A 158 -14.46 16.32 22.05
C GLU A 158 -14.21 14.81 21.85
N ASP A 159 -14.19 14.36 20.60
CA ASP A 159 -14.06 12.95 20.24
C ASP A 159 -12.62 12.54 19.90
N ASN A 160 -11.68 13.49 19.79
CA ASN A 160 -10.34 13.28 19.24
C ASN A 160 -9.58 12.14 19.94
N GLU A 161 -9.50 12.16 21.27
CA GLU A 161 -8.71 11.16 22.02
C GLU A 161 -9.29 9.75 21.86
N GLN A 162 -10.61 9.60 22.00
CA GLN A 162 -11.28 8.30 21.86
C GLN A 162 -11.25 7.79 20.41
N ALA A 163 -11.35 8.68 19.43
CA ALA A 163 -11.16 8.38 18.02
C ALA A 163 -9.73 7.89 17.71
N GLN A 164 -8.71 8.50 18.32
CA GLN A 164 -7.33 8.04 18.23
C GLN A 164 -7.11 6.68 18.90
N ARG A 165 -7.72 6.44 20.07
CA ARG A 165 -7.71 5.12 20.73
C ARG A 165 -8.32 4.06 19.82
N ALA A 166 -9.52 4.31 19.29
CA ALA A 166 -10.20 3.38 18.39
C ALA A 166 -9.38 3.11 17.12
N HIS A 167 -8.74 4.13 16.55
CA HIS A 167 -7.87 3.94 15.40
C HIS A 167 -6.66 3.05 15.71
N LEU A 168 -5.94 3.33 16.80
CA LEU A 168 -4.79 2.52 17.24
C LEU A 168 -5.20 1.07 17.53
N LEU A 169 -6.35 0.87 18.16
CA LEU A 169 -6.89 -0.48 18.39
C LEU A 169 -7.22 -1.19 17.09
N ALA A 170 -7.87 -0.53 16.13
CA ALA A 170 -8.28 -1.13 14.87
C ALA A 170 -7.05 -1.63 14.07
N ARG A 171 -6.04 -0.76 13.87
CA ARG A 171 -4.82 -1.14 13.16
C ARG A 171 -4.05 -2.25 13.88
N THR A 172 -4.00 -2.23 15.22
CA THR A 172 -3.27 -3.25 15.99
C THR A 172 -3.96 -4.60 15.90
N ILE A 173 -5.29 -4.63 15.97
CA ILE A 173 -6.09 -5.85 15.80
C ILE A 173 -5.85 -6.46 14.43
N SER A 174 -5.83 -5.64 13.37
CA SER A 174 -5.52 -6.10 12.01
C SER A 174 -4.09 -6.60 11.86
N ASP A 175 -3.11 -5.84 12.34
CA ASP A 175 -1.68 -6.13 12.12
C ASP A 175 -1.20 -7.37 12.89
N LEU A 176 -1.75 -7.58 14.09
CA LEU A 176 -1.36 -8.69 14.97
C LEU A 176 -2.37 -9.85 14.96
N ASP A 177 -3.41 -9.78 14.13
CA ASP A 177 -4.45 -10.79 13.99
C ASP A 177 -5.10 -11.16 15.34
N ILE A 178 -5.49 -10.14 16.12
CA ILE A 178 -5.98 -10.32 17.50
C ILE A 178 -7.47 -10.62 17.51
N HIS A 179 -7.82 -11.83 17.95
CA HIS A 179 -9.20 -12.29 17.98
C HIS A 179 -9.61 -12.95 19.29
N THR A 180 -8.82 -12.94 20.36
CA THR A 180 -9.25 -13.55 21.64
C THR A 180 -9.78 -12.49 22.61
N GLU A 181 -10.77 -12.84 23.44
CA GLU A 181 -11.29 -11.89 24.44
C GLU A 181 -10.17 -11.40 25.38
N THR A 182 -9.32 -12.33 25.87
CA THR A 182 -8.20 -12.00 26.74
C THR A 182 -7.24 -11.00 26.10
N ASP A 183 -6.85 -11.22 24.84
CA ASP A 183 -5.96 -10.29 24.14
C ASP A 183 -6.62 -8.94 23.90
N LEU A 184 -7.91 -8.91 23.53
CA LEU A 184 -8.64 -7.66 23.32
C LEU A 184 -8.75 -6.83 24.61
N ARG A 185 -8.99 -7.50 25.75
CA ARG A 185 -8.99 -6.85 27.07
C ARG A 185 -7.62 -6.32 27.46
N ASN A 186 -6.59 -7.12 27.27
CA ASN A 186 -5.21 -6.71 27.55
C ASN A 186 -4.79 -5.53 26.66
N LEU A 187 -5.19 -5.55 25.38
CA LEU A 187 -4.91 -4.48 24.44
C LEU A 187 -5.65 -3.19 24.82
N GLY A 188 -6.95 -3.28 25.17
CA GLY A 188 -7.73 -2.13 25.63
C GLY A 188 -7.13 -1.48 26.88
N LYS A 189 -6.68 -2.30 27.83
CA LYS A 189 -5.95 -1.81 29.02
C LYS A 189 -4.62 -1.15 28.62
N PHE A 190 -3.82 -1.80 27.79
CA PHE A 190 -2.54 -1.26 27.35
C PHE A 190 -2.69 0.10 26.66
N VAL A 191 -3.66 0.25 25.75
CA VAL A 191 -3.95 1.54 25.10
C VAL A 191 -4.43 2.60 26.11
N THR A 192 -5.17 2.21 27.14
CA THR A 192 -5.56 3.12 28.23
C THR A 192 -4.34 3.62 29.01
N ASP A 193 -3.38 2.74 29.29
CA ASP A 193 -2.14 3.10 29.97
C ASP A 193 -1.31 4.09 29.12
N LEU A 194 -1.21 3.89 27.80
CA LEU A 194 -0.56 4.84 26.88
C LEU A 194 -1.15 6.25 26.95
N VAL A 195 -2.47 6.34 27.05
CA VAL A 195 -3.15 7.65 27.13
C VAL A 195 -2.83 8.34 28.45
N ASN A 196 -2.85 7.59 29.55
CA ASN A 196 -2.51 8.12 30.87
C ASN A 196 -1.04 8.61 30.93
N ASP A 197 -0.15 7.99 30.16
CA ASP A 197 1.25 8.39 30.02
C ASP A 197 1.45 9.61 29.10
N GLY A 198 0.39 10.10 28.45
CA GLY A 198 0.44 11.25 27.54
C GLY A 198 1.05 10.93 26.17
N ASP A 199 1.05 9.66 25.77
CA ASP A 199 1.59 9.25 24.49
C ASP A 199 0.75 9.75 23.31
N LYS A 200 1.42 10.09 22.21
CA LYS A 200 0.76 10.45 20.95
C LYS A 200 0.37 9.19 20.18
N LEU A 201 -0.87 8.75 20.36
CA LEU A 201 -1.33 7.46 19.84
C LEU A 201 -1.13 7.29 18.33
N ASP A 202 -1.30 8.34 17.53
CA ASP A 202 -1.13 8.26 16.07
C ASP A 202 0.31 7.98 15.61
N GLU A 203 1.30 8.29 16.47
CA GLU A 203 2.74 8.10 16.21
C GLU A 203 3.27 6.74 16.74
N ILE A 204 2.41 5.90 17.30
CA ILE A 204 2.79 4.62 17.93
C ILE A 204 2.48 3.42 17.03
N LYS A 205 3.29 2.37 17.11
CA LYS A 205 2.96 1.02 16.66
C LYS A 205 2.97 0.08 17.85
N ILE A 206 1.94 -0.76 17.99
CA ILE A 206 1.93 -1.81 19.01
C ILE A 206 2.47 -3.10 18.41
N THR A 207 3.40 -3.72 19.13
CA THR A 207 3.96 -5.03 18.81
C THR A 207 3.68 -6.01 19.93
N ARG A 208 3.79 -7.31 19.64
CA ARG A 208 3.66 -8.37 20.64
C ARG A 208 5.06 -8.81 21.07
N GLY A 209 5.40 -8.52 22.31
CA GLY A 209 6.64 -8.97 22.94
C GLY A 209 6.60 -10.43 23.36
N ASN A 210 7.66 -10.86 24.05
CA ASN A 210 7.74 -12.21 24.62
C ASN A 210 6.61 -12.45 25.64
N ALA A 211 6.07 -13.67 25.68
CA ALA A 211 4.96 -14.07 26.55
C ALA A 211 3.62 -13.34 26.33
N ASN A 212 3.31 -12.93 25.09
CA ASN A 212 2.04 -12.30 24.69
C ASN A 212 1.74 -10.93 25.32
N ASN A 213 2.73 -10.25 25.88
CA ASN A 213 2.57 -8.86 26.34
C ASN A 213 2.67 -7.87 25.18
N PHE A 214 1.93 -6.76 25.24
CA PHE A 214 2.02 -5.68 24.26
C PHE A 214 3.17 -4.74 24.60
N THR A 215 3.86 -4.28 23.55
CA THR A 215 4.92 -3.28 23.61
C THR A 215 4.64 -2.16 22.62
N LYS A 216 5.19 -0.97 22.87
CA LYS A 216 5.09 0.17 21.95
C LYS A 216 6.41 0.41 21.25
N GLU A 217 6.33 0.77 19.98
CA GLU A 217 7.42 1.26 19.14
C GLU A 217 6.96 2.56 18.48
N GLU A 218 7.88 3.44 18.11
CA GLU A 218 7.54 4.55 17.22
C GLU A 218 7.14 3.99 15.86
N ALA A 219 6.02 4.46 15.31
CA ALA A 219 5.59 4.12 13.97
C ALA A 219 6.45 4.87 12.95
N LYS A 220 7.67 4.37 12.74
CA LYS A 220 8.59 4.89 11.72
C LYS A 220 7.87 4.88 10.37
N HIS A 221 7.70 6.06 9.79
CA HIS A 221 7.10 6.26 8.47
C HIS A 221 5.67 5.66 8.33
N ASN A 222 4.75 5.98 9.24
CA ASN A 222 3.33 5.60 9.12
C ASN A 222 2.57 6.31 7.98
N SER A 223 3.23 7.24 7.30
CA SER A 223 2.66 8.00 6.18
C SER A 223 3.75 8.29 5.16
N LEU A 224 3.34 8.49 3.91
CA LEU A 224 4.27 8.88 2.85
C LEU A 224 4.92 10.25 3.13
N ALA A 225 4.21 11.15 3.82
CA ALA A 225 4.75 12.44 4.23
C ALA A 225 5.96 12.25 5.17
N ALA A 226 5.81 11.43 6.21
CA ALA A 226 6.88 11.10 7.15
C ALA A 226 7.99 10.25 6.51
N TYR A 227 7.70 9.51 5.44
CA TYR A 227 8.69 8.75 4.70
C TYR A 227 9.65 9.64 3.91
N VAL A 228 9.11 10.63 3.21
CA VAL A 228 9.93 11.46 2.34
C VAL A 228 10.57 12.64 3.04
N ASP A 229 9.88 13.26 4.01
CA ASP A 229 10.38 14.49 4.64
C ASP A 229 11.75 14.30 5.30
N GLY A 230 12.66 15.23 5.03
CA GLY A 230 14.04 15.20 5.51
C GLY A 230 14.96 14.18 4.82
N ASN A 231 14.51 13.51 3.75
CA ASN A 231 15.29 12.48 3.06
C ASN A 231 15.59 12.85 1.60
N GLU A 232 16.75 12.37 1.13
CA GLU A 232 17.15 12.38 -0.28
C GLU A 232 16.90 10.99 -0.88
N PHE A 233 16.37 10.96 -2.10
CA PHE A 233 16.12 9.72 -2.84
C PHE A 233 16.70 9.79 -4.25
N THR A 234 17.16 8.64 -4.71
CA THR A 234 17.60 8.39 -6.08
C THR A 234 16.54 7.59 -6.82
N TYR A 235 16.02 8.17 -7.90
CA TYR A 235 15.03 7.61 -8.82
C TYR A 235 15.75 7.08 -10.05
N ARG A 236 15.39 5.87 -10.47
CA ARG A 236 15.86 5.26 -11.70
C ARG A 236 14.67 4.68 -12.45
N SER A 237 14.50 5.10 -13.70
CA SER A 237 13.44 4.52 -14.51
C SER A 237 13.75 3.06 -14.82
N LEU A 238 12.76 2.21 -14.63
CA LEU A 238 12.81 0.81 -15.06
C LEU A 238 12.34 0.67 -16.52
N ASN A 239 11.65 1.67 -17.04
CA ASN A 239 11.01 1.66 -18.34
C ASN A 239 11.84 2.23 -19.48
N GLU A 240 12.84 3.05 -19.17
CA GLU A 240 13.63 3.78 -20.16
C GLU A 240 15.11 3.73 -19.78
N SER A 241 15.97 3.56 -20.79
CA SER A 241 17.40 3.74 -20.65
C SER A 241 17.70 5.23 -20.85
N HIS A 242 17.82 5.99 -19.76
CA HIS A 242 18.34 7.35 -19.86
C HIS A 242 19.88 7.31 -20.04
N PRO A 243 20.43 7.87 -21.12
CA PRO A 243 21.86 8.07 -21.26
C PRO A 243 22.43 8.87 -20.09
N THR A 244 23.73 8.76 -19.84
CA THR A 244 24.39 9.36 -18.66
C THR A 244 24.28 10.89 -18.55
N HIS A 245 23.81 11.59 -19.59
CA HIS A 245 23.77 13.05 -19.69
C HIS A 245 22.47 13.64 -20.31
N GLU A 246 21.36 12.91 -20.31
CA GLU A 246 20.12 13.41 -20.93
C GLU A 246 19.14 13.98 -19.89
N GLY A 247 18.79 15.27 -20.04
CA GLY A 247 17.83 15.96 -19.17
C GLY A 247 18.28 16.05 -17.71
N ASP A 248 17.33 15.87 -16.79
CA ASP A 248 17.58 15.85 -15.34
C ASP A 248 18.23 14.53 -14.87
N TYR A 249 18.43 13.52 -15.71
CA TYR A 249 19.04 12.26 -15.26
C TYR A 249 20.58 12.34 -15.39
N LYS A 250 21.29 12.20 -14.27
CA LYS A 250 22.76 12.04 -14.23
C LYS A 250 23.08 10.56 -14.06
N ASN A 251 23.84 9.97 -14.98
CA ASN A 251 24.15 8.53 -14.96
C ASN A 251 22.91 7.61 -14.96
N GLY A 252 21.81 8.07 -15.58
CA GLY A 252 20.54 7.35 -15.60
C GLY A 252 19.77 7.39 -14.28
N GLU A 253 20.14 8.30 -13.37
CA GLU A 253 19.51 8.51 -12.07
C GLU A 253 19.09 9.97 -11.87
N LEU A 254 17.97 10.17 -11.18
CA LEU A 254 17.43 11.46 -10.79
C LEU A 254 17.42 11.54 -9.27
N THR A 255 18.05 12.56 -8.68
CA THR A 255 18.03 12.76 -7.24
C THR A 255 16.95 13.75 -6.86
N ILE A 256 16.13 13.43 -5.85
CA ILE A 256 15.11 14.32 -5.29
C ILE A 256 15.31 14.40 -3.78
N ASP A 257 15.51 15.62 -3.29
CA ASP A 257 15.53 15.92 -1.86
C ASP A 257 14.16 16.42 -1.43
N TYR A 258 13.65 15.91 -0.33
CA TYR A 258 12.40 16.37 0.28
C TYR A 258 12.68 16.98 1.64
N ASN A 259 12.23 18.21 1.87
CA ASN A 259 12.42 18.89 3.15
C ASN A 259 11.36 19.97 3.36
N ASN A 260 10.66 19.95 4.50
CA ASN A 260 9.71 20.97 4.91
C ASN A 260 8.64 21.27 3.84
N ASN A 261 8.05 20.23 3.24
CA ASN A 261 7.07 20.33 2.14
C ASN A 261 7.61 21.01 0.87
N GLN A 262 8.93 21.06 0.71
CA GLN A 262 9.62 21.50 -0.51
C GLN A 262 10.49 20.37 -1.06
N LEU A 263 10.66 20.33 -2.37
CA LEU A 263 11.61 19.43 -3.02
C LEU A 263 12.59 20.18 -3.92
N SER A 264 13.81 19.67 -3.99
CA SER A 264 14.80 20.02 -5.02
C SER A 264 15.11 18.82 -5.90
N VAL A 265 15.42 19.11 -7.15
CA VAL A 265 15.80 18.08 -8.14
C VAL A 265 17.29 18.24 -8.46
N ASN A 266 18.07 17.18 -8.28
CA ASN A 266 19.53 17.11 -8.49
C ASN A 266 20.35 18.21 -7.81
N GLY A 267 19.98 18.57 -6.57
CA GLY A 267 20.62 19.67 -5.84
C GLY A 267 20.42 21.04 -6.47
N SER A 268 19.40 21.21 -7.34
CA SER A 268 19.01 22.52 -7.86
C SER A 268 18.63 23.45 -6.70
N ARG A 269 18.99 24.73 -6.83
CA ARG A 269 18.56 25.77 -5.89
C ARG A 269 17.08 26.12 -6.00
N HIS A 270 16.40 25.65 -7.04
CA HIS A 270 14.96 25.85 -7.20
C HIS A 270 14.22 24.84 -6.32
N LEU A 271 13.37 25.36 -5.45
CA LEU A 271 12.54 24.59 -4.54
C LEU A 271 11.10 24.61 -5.03
N TYR A 272 10.49 23.43 -5.07
CA TYR A 272 9.10 23.24 -5.49
C TYR A 272 8.28 22.76 -4.31
N SER A 273 7.15 23.39 -4.04
CA SER A 273 6.23 22.87 -3.03
C SER A 273 5.67 21.51 -3.46
N TYR A 274 5.60 20.57 -2.52
CA TYR A 274 4.92 19.31 -2.70
C TYR A 274 3.87 19.09 -1.62
N THR A 275 2.91 18.22 -1.92
CA THR A 275 1.98 17.65 -0.93
C THR A 275 2.04 16.14 -0.99
N ALA A 276 1.95 15.50 0.18
CA ALA A 276 1.86 14.06 0.30
C ALA A 276 0.50 13.71 0.94
N SER A 277 -0.25 12.80 0.31
CA SER A 277 -1.56 12.36 0.79
C SER A 277 -1.75 10.88 0.46
N GLY A 278 -1.92 10.05 1.48
CA GLY A 278 -1.94 8.59 1.32
C GLY A 278 -0.65 8.12 0.65
N SER A 279 -0.79 7.43 -0.49
CA SER A 279 0.34 6.94 -1.30
C SER A 279 0.72 7.85 -2.47
N ILE A 280 0.28 9.12 -2.49
CA ILE A 280 0.50 10.04 -3.61
C ILE A 280 1.33 11.25 -3.16
N ILE A 281 2.35 11.61 -3.94
CA ILE A 281 3.03 12.90 -3.90
C ILE A 281 2.62 13.73 -5.11
N LYS A 282 2.29 15.01 -4.87
CA LYS A 282 2.01 15.99 -5.92
C LYS A 282 2.94 17.16 -5.78
N ALA A 283 3.68 17.49 -6.84
CA ALA A 283 4.48 18.71 -6.94
C ALA A 283 4.06 19.48 -8.20
N PRO A 284 3.04 20.37 -8.11
CA PRO A 284 2.46 21.03 -9.27
C PRO A 284 3.46 21.87 -10.08
N GLY A 285 4.45 22.48 -9.40
CA GLY A 285 5.46 23.33 -10.03
C GLY A 285 6.37 22.61 -11.04
N VAL A 286 6.46 21.28 -10.94
CA VAL A 286 7.22 20.41 -11.86
C VAL A 286 6.33 19.38 -12.55
N GLY A 287 5.02 19.41 -12.32
CA GLY A 287 4.07 18.47 -12.90
C GLY A 287 4.21 17.02 -12.39
N TYR A 288 4.84 16.81 -11.23
CA TYR A 288 5.02 15.47 -10.68
C TYR A 288 3.75 15.04 -9.96
N ILE A 289 3.23 13.88 -10.36
CA ILE A 289 2.16 13.17 -9.66
C ILE A 289 2.63 11.73 -9.56
N ASP A 290 3.18 11.41 -8.39
CA ASP A 290 3.87 10.16 -8.15
C ASP A 290 3.04 9.31 -7.19
N THR A 291 2.77 8.07 -7.59
CA THR A 291 2.05 7.10 -6.76
C THR A 291 3.01 6.03 -6.30
N TYR A 292 3.22 5.95 -4.99
CA TYR A 292 4.04 4.93 -4.36
C TYR A 292 3.22 3.66 -4.24
N TYR A 293 3.67 2.59 -4.89
CA TYR A 293 3.03 1.27 -4.80
C TYR A 293 3.72 0.38 -3.77
N TYR A 294 4.97 0.70 -3.43
CA TYR A 294 5.72 0.05 -2.37
C TYR A 294 6.71 1.03 -1.79
N ALA A 295 6.90 0.95 -0.48
CA ALA A 295 8.04 1.56 0.18
C ALA A 295 8.45 0.71 1.39
N SER A 296 9.76 0.60 1.56
CA SER A 296 10.45 0.19 2.76
C SER A 296 11.57 1.20 3.05
N ASP A 297 12.39 0.92 4.06
CA ASP A 297 13.41 1.85 4.51
C ASP A 297 14.40 2.25 3.40
N ASP A 298 14.77 1.33 2.51
CA ASP A 298 15.81 1.55 1.50
C ASP A 298 15.30 1.55 0.05
N VAL A 299 14.10 1.01 -0.21
CA VAL A 299 13.55 0.88 -1.56
C VAL A 299 12.07 1.23 -1.64
N ALA A 300 11.70 1.89 -2.73
CA ALA A 300 10.33 2.17 -3.10
C ALA A 300 10.11 1.91 -4.60
N LEU A 301 8.87 1.57 -4.96
CA LEU A 301 8.42 1.46 -6.34
C LEU A 301 7.35 2.52 -6.59
N VAL A 302 7.63 3.40 -7.54
CA VAL A 302 6.84 4.60 -7.77
C VAL A 302 6.39 4.64 -9.21
N SER A 303 5.08 4.74 -9.44
CA SER A 303 4.59 5.11 -10.76
C SER A 303 4.60 6.63 -10.87
N THR A 304 5.35 7.15 -11.83
CA THR A 304 5.49 8.59 -12.04
C THR A 304 4.63 9.06 -13.19
N SER A 305 4.27 10.35 -13.18
CA SER A 305 3.59 10.99 -14.31
C SER A 305 4.45 11.12 -15.57
N ARG A 306 5.76 10.84 -15.47
CA ARG A 306 6.77 11.11 -16.49
C ARG A 306 7.25 9.87 -17.24
N SER A 307 7.38 8.74 -16.54
CA SER A 307 8.15 7.60 -17.05
C SER A 307 7.73 6.29 -16.36
N GLY A 308 6.49 5.84 -16.58
CA GLY A 308 6.04 4.51 -16.14
C GLY A 308 6.30 4.24 -14.65
N LEU A 309 7.13 3.25 -14.36
CA LEU A 309 7.55 2.75 -13.06
C LEU A 309 9.04 3.07 -12.83
N ASP A 310 9.31 3.75 -11.73
CA ASP A 310 10.64 4.06 -11.24
C ASP A 310 10.96 3.24 -9.99
N LEU A 311 12.22 2.82 -9.91
CA LEU A 311 12.84 2.31 -8.70
C LEU A 311 13.43 3.47 -7.92
N VAL A 312 13.01 3.63 -6.68
CA VAL A 312 13.44 4.72 -5.79
C VAL A 312 14.21 4.14 -4.63
N THR A 313 15.36 4.73 -4.32
CA THR A 313 16.31 4.20 -3.34
C THR A 313 16.94 5.35 -2.55
N LYS A 314 17.35 5.12 -1.29
CA LYS A 314 18.06 6.16 -0.52
C LYS A 314 19.50 6.41 -0.97
N LYS A 315 20.05 5.53 -1.80
CA LYS A 315 21.41 5.61 -2.33
C LYS A 315 21.44 5.18 -3.79
N SER A 316 22.27 5.83 -4.58
CA SER A 316 22.55 5.43 -5.96
C SER A 316 22.93 3.95 -6.06
N LEU A 317 22.23 3.21 -6.93
CA LEU A 317 22.52 1.79 -7.17
C LEU A 317 23.87 1.60 -7.89
N SER A 318 24.33 2.63 -8.59
CA SER A 318 25.64 2.62 -9.26
C SER A 318 26.81 2.72 -8.28
N ASN A 319 26.58 3.30 -7.10
CA ASN A 319 27.60 3.50 -6.06
C ASN A 319 27.37 2.62 -4.81
N THR A 320 26.35 1.75 -4.84
CA THR A 320 26.03 0.86 -3.72
C THR A 320 26.76 -0.46 -3.89
N ASP A 321 27.50 -0.86 -2.86
CA ASP A 321 28.15 -2.17 -2.82
C ASP A 321 27.12 -3.30 -2.89
N SER A 322 27.48 -4.40 -3.54
CA SER A 322 26.59 -5.55 -3.62
C SER A 322 26.41 -6.20 -2.24
N ILE A 323 25.27 -6.85 -2.03
CA ILE A 323 24.95 -7.47 -0.75
C ILE A 323 25.79 -8.72 -0.52
N ARG A 324 26.19 -8.90 0.75
CA ARG A 324 26.86 -10.11 1.19
C ARG A 324 26.05 -11.37 0.87
N ILE A 325 26.71 -12.28 0.16
CA ILE A 325 26.18 -13.54 -0.37
C ILE A 325 25.42 -14.38 0.67
N SER A 326 25.97 -14.52 1.88
CA SER A 326 25.40 -15.38 2.93
C SER A 326 23.98 -14.98 3.32
N THR A 327 23.63 -13.69 3.17
CA THR A 327 22.29 -13.19 3.45
C THR A 327 21.31 -13.55 2.34
N MET A 328 21.79 -13.63 1.10
CA MET A 328 20.95 -13.93 -0.05
C MET A 328 20.65 -15.42 -0.18
N ASP A 329 21.62 -16.29 0.12
CA ASP A 329 21.42 -17.74 0.12
C ASP A 329 20.25 -18.16 1.02
N ILE A 330 20.26 -17.67 2.26
CA ILE A 330 19.19 -17.95 3.24
C ILE A 330 17.83 -17.43 2.76
N LYS A 331 17.83 -16.33 1.99
CA LYS A 331 16.60 -15.68 1.51
C LYS A 331 15.99 -16.38 0.28
N LEU A 332 16.84 -16.97 -0.55
CA LEU A 332 16.42 -17.70 -1.75
C LEU A 332 16.06 -19.14 -1.41
N GLU A 333 16.83 -19.83 -0.56
CA GLU A 333 16.61 -21.24 -0.23
C GLU A 333 15.18 -21.55 0.23
N GLY A 334 14.56 -22.52 -0.45
CA GLY A 334 13.21 -22.99 -0.12
C GLY A 334 12.10 -22.02 -0.51
N ASN A 335 12.41 -20.96 -1.25
CA ASN A 335 11.48 -19.89 -1.57
C ASN A 335 11.27 -19.71 -3.08
N SER A 336 10.10 -19.20 -3.44
CA SER A 336 9.83 -18.73 -4.80
C SER A 336 9.93 -17.21 -4.88
N TRP A 337 10.40 -16.72 -6.03
CA TRP A 337 10.45 -15.31 -6.36
C TRP A 337 10.06 -15.09 -7.82
N PHE A 338 9.44 -13.94 -8.08
CA PHE A 338 8.94 -13.55 -9.39
C PHE A 338 9.84 -12.45 -9.95
N TYR A 339 10.71 -12.80 -10.88
CA TYR A 339 11.61 -11.87 -11.54
C TYR A 339 10.86 -11.11 -12.62
N ILE A 340 10.79 -9.79 -12.46
CA ILE A 340 10.25 -8.85 -13.43
C ILE A 340 11.41 -8.21 -14.15
N SER A 341 11.40 -8.33 -15.47
CA SER A 341 12.43 -7.74 -16.31
C SER A 341 11.87 -7.17 -17.59
N PRO A 342 12.54 -6.15 -18.16
CA PRO A 342 12.15 -5.66 -19.47
C PRO A 342 12.36 -6.75 -20.54
N THR A 343 11.42 -6.83 -21.48
CA THR A 343 11.55 -7.57 -22.74
C THR A 343 12.60 -6.90 -23.65
N GLU A 344 12.94 -7.53 -24.77
CA GLU A 344 14.00 -7.04 -25.70
C GLU A 344 13.84 -5.59 -26.16
N SER A 345 12.62 -5.03 -26.11
CA SER A 345 12.34 -3.64 -26.47
C SER A 345 12.54 -2.63 -25.34
N LEU A 346 12.79 -3.08 -24.10
CA LEU A 346 12.66 -2.32 -22.83
C LEU A 346 11.28 -1.70 -22.58
N LYS A 347 10.34 -1.81 -23.54
CA LYS A 347 9.02 -1.18 -23.44
C LYS A 347 8.11 -1.96 -22.51
N LEU A 348 8.07 -3.27 -22.64
CA LEU A 348 7.23 -4.15 -21.82
C LEU A 348 8.07 -4.92 -20.81
N ALA A 349 7.48 -5.27 -19.69
CA ALA A 349 8.01 -6.23 -18.73
C ALA A 349 7.27 -7.57 -18.82
N ASP A 350 8.02 -8.63 -18.49
CA ASP A 350 7.48 -9.96 -18.28
C ASP A 350 7.94 -10.53 -16.93
N ILE A 351 7.24 -11.58 -16.49
CA ILE A 351 7.49 -12.25 -15.21
C ILE A 351 8.06 -13.64 -15.48
N THR A 352 9.15 -13.98 -14.79
CA THR A 352 9.64 -15.35 -14.69
C THR A 352 9.63 -15.77 -13.23
N LYS A 353 8.97 -16.88 -12.90
CA LYS A 353 8.99 -17.45 -11.56
C LYS A 353 10.22 -18.35 -11.40
N PHE A 354 11.00 -18.08 -10.37
CA PHE A 354 12.11 -18.91 -9.92
C PHE A 354 11.73 -19.55 -8.58
N SER A 355 11.73 -20.88 -8.51
CA SER A 355 11.43 -21.64 -7.29
C SER A 355 12.70 -22.34 -6.82
N PHE A 356 13.37 -21.78 -5.82
CA PHE A 356 14.69 -22.22 -5.38
C PHE A 356 14.56 -23.34 -4.33
N ASN A 357 15.23 -24.46 -4.57
CA ASN A 357 15.26 -25.60 -3.66
C ASN A 357 16.51 -25.57 -2.76
N ASN A 358 16.42 -26.21 -1.59
CA ASN A 358 17.51 -26.26 -0.59
C ASN A 358 18.76 -27.01 -1.08
N ASN A 359 18.63 -27.87 -2.08
CA ASN A 359 19.73 -28.63 -2.67
C ASN A 359 20.41 -27.89 -3.85
N LYS A 360 20.23 -26.57 -3.94
CA LYS A 360 20.78 -25.71 -5.02
C LYS A 360 20.26 -26.02 -6.43
N THR A 361 19.14 -26.75 -6.54
CA THR A 361 18.36 -26.80 -7.79
C THR A 361 17.24 -25.76 -7.75
N LEU A 362 16.62 -25.50 -8.89
CA LEU A 362 15.42 -24.68 -8.98
C LEU A 362 14.52 -25.10 -10.13
N THR A 363 13.27 -24.65 -10.06
CA THR A 363 12.32 -24.67 -11.18
C THR A 363 12.16 -23.25 -11.72
N ILE A 364 12.25 -23.12 -13.05
CA ILE A 364 12.09 -21.85 -13.77
C ILE A 364 10.80 -21.96 -14.59
N LYS A 365 9.86 -21.05 -14.35
CA LYS A 365 8.59 -20.99 -15.08
C LYS A 365 8.44 -19.61 -15.71
N ILE A 366 8.47 -19.55 -17.05
CA ILE A 366 8.33 -18.29 -17.82
C ILE A 366 6.84 -18.02 -18.11
N ASN A 367 6.09 -19.08 -18.43
CA ASN A 367 4.63 -19.05 -18.59
C ASN A 367 4.05 -20.43 -18.28
N ASP A 368 2.75 -20.63 -18.47
CA ASP A 368 2.10 -21.90 -18.13
C ASP A 368 2.60 -23.12 -18.91
N ASP A 369 3.18 -22.90 -20.09
CA ASP A 369 3.64 -23.98 -20.98
C ASP A 369 5.17 -24.19 -20.95
N ASN A 370 5.92 -23.25 -20.34
CA ASN A 370 7.39 -23.27 -20.32
C ASN A 370 7.91 -23.31 -18.88
N GLU A 371 8.05 -24.54 -18.38
CA GLU A 371 8.65 -24.87 -17.09
C GLU A 371 9.81 -25.84 -17.29
N PHE A 372 10.96 -25.57 -16.67
CA PHE A 372 12.13 -26.42 -16.73
C PHE A 372 12.98 -26.32 -15.48
N GLU A 373 13.85 -27.30 -15.28
CA GLU A 373 14.76 -27.36 -14.14
C GLU A 373 16.08 -26.63 -14.42
N GLY A 374 16.71 -26.16 -13.35
CA GLY A 374 18.02 -25.55 -13.38
C GLY A 374 18.77 -25.75 -12.07
N SER A 375 19.98 -25.20 -12.01
CA SER A 375 20.76 -25.10 -10.79
C SER A 375 21.13 -23.65 -10.52
N TRP A 376 21.34 -23.31 -9.25
CA TRP A 376 21.77 -21.98 -8.85
C TRP A 376 22.89 -22.03 -7.84
N LYS A 377 23.66 -20.96 -7.83
CA LYS A 377 24.68 -20.72 -6.82
C LYS A 377 24.88 -19.24 -6.61
N THR A 378 25.33 -18.87 -5.43
CA THR A 378 25.76 -17.51 -5.14
C THR A 378 27.27 -17.51 -4.95
N GLU A 379 27.98 -16.74 -5.78
CA GLU A 379 29.44 -16.62 -5.73
C GLU A 379 29.83 -15.18 -6.07
N ARG A 380 30.82 -14.62 -5.37
CA ARG A 380 31.35 -13.27 -5.62
C ARG A 380 30.26 -12.19 -5.74
N GLU A 381 29.28 -12.22 -4.84
CA GLU A 381 28.16 -11.26 -4.73
C GLU A 381 27.15 -11.33 -5.88
N GLN A 382 27.22 -12.40 -6.68
CA GLN A 382 26.31 -12.66 -7.77
C GLN A 382 25.55 -13.97 -7.57
N LEU A 383 24.26 -13.96 -7.88
CA LEU A 383 23.49 -15.17 -8.12
C LEU A 383 23.68 -15.57 -9.58
N THR A 384 24.18 -16.79 -9.78
CA THR A 384 24.23 -17.43 -11.09
C THR A 384 23.16 -18.50 -11.13
N ILE A 385 22.29 -18.44 -12.13
CA ILE A 385 21.39 -19.53 -12.47
C ILE A 385 21.99 -20.26 -13.68
N THR A 386 21.63 -21.52 -13.89
CA THR A 386 22.04 -22.27 -15.08
C THR A 386 20.97 -23.29 -15.39
N SER A 387 20.69 -23.48 -16.67
CA SER A 387 19.82 -24.54 -17.16
C SER A 387 20.21 -24.87 -18.60
N ASP A 388 19.88 -26.07 -19.06
CA ASP A 388 20.08 -26.52 -20.44
C ASP A 388 19.16 -25.82 -21.44
N LYS A 389 18.11 -25.14 -20.96
CA LYS A 389 17.09 -24.47 -21.79
C LYS A 389 17.23 -22.95 -21.87
N VAL A 390 18.05 -22.32 -21.04
CA VAL A 390 18.21 -20.86 -21.00
C VAL A 390 19.66 -20.42 -20.94
N VAL A 391 19.91 -19.21 -21.43
CA VAL A 391 21.16 -18.47 -21.18
C VAL A 391 21.31 -18.26 -19.68
N SER A 392 22.54 -18.20 -19.17
CA SER A 392 22.83 -18.42 -17.76
C SER A 392 22.06 -17.52 -16.78
N TYR A 393 21.73 -16.26 -16.97
CA TYR A 393 21.38 -15.33 -15.87
C TYR A 393 22.44 -15.18 -14.76
N LYS A 394 22.91 -13.94 -14.62
CA LYS A 394 23.78 -13.49 -13.54
C LYS A 394 23.22 -12.22 -12.93
N PHE A 395 22.84 -12.28 -11.66
CA PHE A 395 22.21 -11.19 -10.94
C PHE A 395 23.11 -10.66 -9.83
N GLU A 396 23.29 -9.35 -9.77
CA GLU A 396 23.83 -8.65 -8.60
C GLU A 396 22.69 -8.06 -7.79
N PHE A 397 22.68 -8.32 -6.48
CA PHE A 397 21.73 -7.70 -5.56
C PHE A 397 22.35 -6.47 -4.91
N LYS A 398 21.65 -5.34 -4.98
CA LYS A 398 22.11 -4.07 -4.40
C LYS A 398 21.40 -3.70 -3.12
N ILE A 399 20.13 -4.10 -2.95
CA ILE A 399 19.32 -3.79 -1.75
C ILE A 399 18.63 -5.06 -1.22
N ASN A 400 18.72 -5.25 0.11
CA ASN A 400 18.20 -6.43 0.79
C ASN A 400 16.86 -6.05 1.43
N ASP A 401 15.77 -6.31 0.69
CA ASP A 401 14.43 -6.00 1.15
C ASP A 401 13.53 -7.23 1.05
N GLU A 402 12.60 -7.38 2.00
CA GLU A 402 11.78 -8.58 2.17
C GLU A 402 10.86 -8.90 0.98
N ASN A 403 10.36 -7.89 0.27
CA ASN A 403 9.32 -8.06 -0.75
C ASN A 403 9.78 -7.71 -2.16
N VAL A 404 10.75 -6.79 -2.28
CA VAL A 404 11.27 -6.28 -3.55
C VAL A 404 12.79 -6.30 -3.50
N LEU A 405 13.42 -7.15 -4.29
CA LEU A 405 14.87 -7.22 -4.42
C LEU A 405 15.29 -6.62 -5.76
N PRO A 406 15.83 -5.39 -5.79
CA PRO A 406 16.42 -4.82 -6.99
C PRO A 406 17.65 -5.60 -7.40
N VAL A 407 17.68 -5.98 -8.68
CA VAL A 407 18.80 -6.72 -9.26
C VAL A 407 19.31 -6.08 -10.53
N ILE A 408 20.60 -6.29 -10.78
CA ILE A 408 21.25 -5.96 -12.04
C ILE A 408 21.58 -7.26 -12.75
N ASN A 409 21.03 -7.46 -13.95
CA ASN A 409 21.44 -8.54 -14.84
C ASN A 409 22.72 -8.13 -15.59
N THR A 410 23.73 -9.00 -15.57
CA THR A 410 25.10 -8.73 -16.06
C THR A 410 25.50 -9.56 -17.28
N GLU A 411 24.59 -10.29 -17.92
CA GLU A 411 24.98 -11.23 -18.99
C GLU A 411 25.43 -10.62 -20.32
N ASN A 412 24.97 -9.42 -20.70
CA ASN A 412 25.04 -8.97 -22.10
C ASN A 412 25.80 -7.65 -22.35
N GLU A 413 26.83 -7.34 -21.55
CA GLU A 413 27.59 -6.06 -21.57
C GLU A 413 26.75 -4.79 -21.30
N LYS A 414 25.42 -4.90 -21.32
CA LYS A 414 24.45 -3.87 -20.96
C LYS A 414 23.91 -4.15 -19.56
N THR A 415 24.05 -3.17 -18.67
CA THR A 415 23.44 -3.17 -17.34
C THR A 415 21.92 -3.09 -17.46
N GLN A 416 21.21 -4.18 -17.16
CA GLN A 416 19.75 -4.22 -17.15
C GLN A 416 19.23 -4.35 -15.73
N TYR A 417 18.36 -3.43 -15.33
CA TYR A 417 17.72 -3.47 -14.01
C TYR A 417 16.47 -4.33 -14.06
N GLY A 418 16.26 -5.11 -13.01
CA GLY A 418 15.07 -5.92 -12.81
C GLY A 418 14.73 -6.00 -11.32
N LEU A 419 13.60 -6.65 -11.03
CA LEU A 419 13.09 -6.79 -9.66
C LEU A 419 12.75 -8.25 -9.41
N PHE A 420 13.25 -8.84 -8.32
CA PHE A 420 12.62 -10.04 -7.77
C PHE A 420 11.53 -9.60 -6.78
N ILE A 421 10.30 -10.01 -7.05
CA ILE A 421 9.13 -9.73 -6.23
C ILE A 421 8.68 -11.00 -5.52
N ARG A 422 8.31 -10.88 -4.24
CA ARG A 422 8.04 -12.03 -3.38
C ARG A 422 6.80 -12.83 -3.76
N THR A 423 5.74 -12.18 -4.23
CA THR A 423 4.43 -12.79 -4.47
C THR A 423 3.96 -12.58 -5.91
N SER A 424 3.11 -13.50 -6.39
CA SER A 424 2.65 -13.48 -7.78
C SER A 424 1.71 -12.31 -8.02
N GLU A 425 0.80 -12.07 -7.07
CA GLU A 425 -0.22 -11.02 -7.13
C GLU A 425 0.44 -9.65 -7.21
N PHE A 426 1.45 -9.41 -6.36
CA PHE A 426 2.18 -8.16 -6.39
C PHE A 426 3.03 -8.04 -7.66
N ALA A 427 3.65 -9.13 -8.12
CA ALA A 427 4.42 -9.11 -9.36
C ALA A 427 3.57 -8.76 -10.57
N GLU A 428 2.39 -9.35 -10.71
CA GLU A 428 1.43 -9.05 -11.78
C GLU A 428 0.98 -7.59 -11.74
N GLN A 429 0.76 -7.03 -10.55
CA GLN A 429 0.43 -5.63 -10.42
C GLN A 429 1.58 -4.73 -10.89
N ILE A 430 2.82 -5.02 -10.49
CA ILE A 430 3.99 -4.26 -10.95
C ILE A 430 4.17 -4.38 -12.46
N LYS A 431 3.96 -5.56 -13.06
CA LYS A 431 3.95 -5.75 -14.52
C LYS A 431 2.88 -4.89 -15.20
N LYS A 432 1.65 -4.84 -14.66
CA LYS A 432 0.58 -3.97 -15.18
C LYS A 432 0.97 -2.50 -15.17
N LEU A 433 1.62 -2.03 -14.09
CA LEU A 433 2.09 -0.65 -13.97
C LEU A 433 3.23 -0.35 -14.94
N TRP A 434 4.19 -1.27 -15.06
CA TRP A 434 5.30 -1.16 -15.99
C TRP A 434 4.82 -1.06 -17.44
N ASN A 435 3.80 -1.83 -17.80
CA ASN A 435 3.25 -1.92 -19.16
C ASN A 435 2.16 -0.87 -19.43
N LYS A 436 1.81 -0.03 -18.45
CA LYS A 436 0.72 0.94 -18.57
C LYS A 436 0.96 1.92 -19.72
N GLY A 437 -0.01 2.04 -20.62
CA GLY A 437 0.05 2.98 -21.75
C GLY A 437 0.97 2.54 -22.89
N LYS A 438 1.45 1.28 -22.88
CA LYS A 438 2.32 0.72 -23.91
C LYS A 438 1.57 -0.41 -24.61
N HIS A 439 1.13 -0.15 -25.84
CA HIS A 439 0.52 -1.12 -26.76
C HIS A 439 1.43 -1.37 -27.95
#